data_AF-A0A0H3H6I3-F1
#
_entry.id   AF-A0A0H3H6I3-F1
#
_cell.length_a   1.000
_cell.length_b   1.000
_cell.length_c   1.000
_cell.angle_alpha   90.00
_cell.angle_beta   90.00
_cell.angle_gamma   90.00
#
_symmetry.space_group_name_H-M   'P 1'
#
loop_
_entity.id
_entity.type
_entity.pdbx_description
1 polymer ?
#
loop_
_entity_poly.entity_id
_entity_poly.type
_entity_poly.pdbx_seq_one_letter_code
_entity_poly.pdbx_strand_id
1 'polypeptide(L)'
;MKVLIDYLQLGTNGIVLTVLGWLYLAYVKNIKAEIKLKDEQIKVSEKNLVFWKDKATELEKKSPEFFEGVLANRIKLREQELLRLNEDTIKNKSEIEEKNRQLDKLNSELEKAKYFSRALTYYDLDIDDEVIIPESEVELIDLGEVFVDSGSLMITDPCYIDTEWKNIEYVREGSYIDTQSGDIFKFGHDFNRFDEILSPYNKDINQLIKDGRLSLIKENRQLSYSYAGAAYATLTNAGFDILPFDNGNLGAALCIKTVFGDGAYRVMGEQYKGRIIRIYIDLQ
;
A
#
# COMPACT_ATOMS: atom_id res chain seq x y z
N MET A 1 -110.96 63.67 63.80
CA MET A 1 -110.43 64.07 62.47
C MET A 1 -108.90 64.10 62.37
N LYS A 2 -108.13 64.35 63.46
CA LYS A 2 -106.65 64.31 63.43
C LYS A 2 -106.02 62.91 63.26
N VAL A 3 -106.56 61.89 63.93
CA VAL A 3 -106.01 60.52 63.89
C VAL A 3 -106.05 59.89 62.48
N LEU A 4 -107.06 60.22 61.67
CA LEU A 4 -107.19 59.68 60.32
C LEU A 4 -106.16 60.28 59.35
N ILE A 5 -105.75 61.54 59.57
CA ILE A 5 -104.77 62.25 58.76
C ILE A 5 -103.35 61.74 59.05
N ASP A 6 -103.03 61.47 60.33
CA ASP A 6 -101.74 60.92 60.72
C ASP A 6 -101.52 59.51 60.15
N TYR A 7 -102.54 58.65 60.14
CA TYR A 7 -102.47 57.33 59.50
C TYR A 7 -102.32 57.41 57.97
N LEU A 8 -102.93 58.40 57.33
CA LEU A 8 -102.79 58.65 55.89
C LEU A 8 -101.39 59.17 55.54
N GLN A 9 -100.81 60.05 56.36
CA GLN A 9 -99.43 60.50 56.23
C GLN A 9 -98.42 59.37 56.47
N LEU A 10 -98.66 58.52 57.46
CA LEU A 10 -97.82 57.35 57.74
C LEU A 10 -97.87 56.32 56.60
N GLY A 11 -99.07 56.10 56.02
CA GLY A 11 -99.25 55.29 54.82
C GLY A 11 -98.56 55.88 53.58
N THR A 12 -98.64 57.19 53.39
CA THR A 12 -97.99 57.88 52.27
C THR A 12 -96.47 57.84 52.39
N ASN A 13 -95.92 58.07 53.59
CA ASN A 13 -94.48 57.94 53.86
C ASN A 13 -93.99 56.49 53.69
N GLY A 14 -94.81 55.49 54.06
CA GLY A 14 -94.52 54.08 53.81
C GLY A 14 -94.46 53.72 52.31
N ILE A 15 -95.35 54.29 51.50
CA ILE A 15 -95.34 54.15 50.03
C ILE A 15 -94.09 54.82 49.43
N VAL A 16 -93.73 56.02 49.88
CA VAL A 16 -92.53 56.71 49.40
C VAL A 16 -91.26 55.94 49.75
N LEU A 17 -91.16 55.39 50.97
CA LEU A 17 -90.02 54.57 51.38
C LEU A 17 -89.92 53.26 50.59
N THR A 18 -91.05 52.64 50.23
CA THR A 18 -91.04 51.43 49.38
C THR A 18 -90.65 51.75 47.93
N VAL A 19 -91.09 52.89 47.38
CA VAL A 19 -90.65 53.36 46.05
C VAL A 19 -89.16 53.70 46.05
N LEU A 20 -88.66 54.39 47.08
CA LEU A 20 -87.23 54.69 47.23
C LEU A 20 -86.39 53.43 47.43
N GLY A 21 -86.88 52.46 48.21
CA GLY A 21 -86.24 51.16 48.38
C GLY A 21 -86.18 50.36 47.08
N TRP A 22 -87.24 50.41 46.26
CA TRP A 22 -87.27 49.78 44.94
C TRP A 22 -86.32 50.46 43.94
N LEU A 23 -86.28 51.79 43.92
CA LEU A 23 -85.34 52.58 43.12
C LEU A 23 -83.88 52.27 43.51
N TYR A 24 -83.58 52.18 44.81
CA TYR A 24 -82.26 51.80 45.29
C TYR A 24 -81.89 50.37 44.87
N LEU A 25 -82.81 49.41 44.99
CA LEU A 25 -82.59 48.04 44.51
C LEU A 25 -82.38 47.97 42.99
N ALA A 26 -83.14 48.75 42.21
CA ALA A 26 -82.96 48.85 40.76
C ALA A 26 -81.60 49.46 40.41
N TYR A 27 -81.18 50.51 41.11
CA TYR A 27 -79.87 51.15 40.95
C TYR A 27 -78.72 50.19 41.29
N VAL A 28 -78.80 49.48 42.42
CA VAL A 28 -77.81 48.47 42.82
C VAL A 28 -77.76 47.32 41.81
N LYS A 29 -78.91 46.87 41.29
CA LYS A 29 -78.95 45.86 40.21
C LYS A 29 -78.29 46.37 38.94
N ASN A 30 -78.50 47.63 38.57
CA ASN A 30 -77.90 48.24 37.39
C ASN A 30 -76.37 48.34 37.53
N ILE A 31 -75.86 48.80 38.68
CA ILE A 31 -74.42 48.83 38.96
C ILE A 31 -73.82 47.43 38.90
N LYS A 32 -74.47 46.42 39.50
CA LYS A 32 -73.99 45.03 39.42
C LYS A 32 -73.97 44.51 37.99
N ALA A 33 -74.96 44.88 37.17
CA ALA A 33 -74.98 44.52 35.76
C ALA A 33 -73.86 45.22 34.97
N GLU A 34 -73.60 46.50 35.25
CA GLU A 34 -72.52 47.27 34.61
C GLU A 34 -71.14 46.73 35.00
N ILE A 35 -70.91 46.39 36.28
CA ILE A 35 -69.69 45.74 36.74
C ILE A 35 -69.51 44.40 36.02
N LYS A 36 -70.56 43.58 35.93
CA LYS A 36 -70.49 42.29 35.23
C LYS A 36 -70.17 42.46 33.74
N LEU A 37 -70.77 43.45 33.07
CA LEU A 37 -70.46 43.78 31.68
C LEU A 37 -69.00 44.25 31.52
N LYS A 38 -68.48 45.07 32.43
CA LYS A 38 -67.07 45.49 32.41
C LYS A 38 -66.12 44.33 32.67
N ASP A 39 -66.45 43.42 33.60
CA ASP A 39 -65.67 42.19 33.83
C ASP A 39 -65.65 41.29 32.59
N GLU A 40 -66.79 41.16 31.90
CA GLU A 40 -66.87 40.43 30.63
C GLU A 40 -66.04 41.11 29.53
N GLN A 41 -66.08 42.45 29.44
CA GLN A 41 -65.23 43.22 28.52
C GLN A 41 -63.74 43.06 28.82
N ILE A 42 -63.35 43.08 30.10
CA ILE A 42 -61.97 42.87 30.53
C ILE A 42 -61.51 41.47 30.13
N LYS A 43 -62.33 40.43 30.39
CA LYS A 43 -62.00 39.05 29.98
C LYS A 43 -61.88 38.89 28.46
N VAL A 44 -62.74 39.56 27.69
CA VAL A 44 -62.64 39.57 26.23
C VAL A 44 -61.35 40.27 25.78
N SER A 45 -61.01 41.39 26.40
CA SER A 45 -59.78 42.13 26.12
C SER A 45 -58.52 41.33 26.46
N GLU A 46 -58.50 40.64 27.61
CA GLU A 46 -57.39 39.75 28.00
C GLU A 46 -57.22 38.60 27.02
N LYS A 47 -58.31 37.95 26.61
CA LYS A 47 -58.27 36.90 25.58
C LYS A 47 -57.72 37.42 24.25
N ASN A 48 -58.14 38.62 23.84
CA ASN A 48 -57.60 39.25 22.63
C ASN A 48 -56.11 39.56 22.77
N LEU A 49 -55.66 40.02 23.93
CA LEU A 49 -54.24 40.29 24.20
C LEU A 49 -53.39 39.02 24.12
N VAL A 50 -53.85 37.93 24.73
CA VAL A 50 -53.21 36.61 24.63
C VAL A 50 -53.17 36.14 23.18
N PHE A 51 -54.29 36.25 22.46
CA PHE A 51 -54.34 35.90 21.04
C PHE A 51 -53.35 36.70 20.18
N TRP A 52 -53.24 38.01 20.39
CA TRP A 52 -52.28 38.85 19.66
C TRP A 52 -50.84 38.55 20.05
N LYS A 53 -50.58 38.23 21.32
CA LYS A 53 -49.26 37.79 21.79
C LYS A 53 -48.86 36.47 21.14
N ASP A 54 -49.76 35.48 21.13
CA ASP A 54 -49.53 34.20 20.49
C ASP A 54 -49.29 34.39 18.98
N LYS A 55 -50.10 35.22 18.32
CA LYS A 55 -49.93 35.54 16.90
C LYS A 55 -48.62 36.28 16.60
N ALA A 56 -48.17 37.18 17.48
CA ALA A 56 -46.88 37.86 17.36
C ALA A 56 -45.73 36.85 17.47
N THR A 57 -45.77 35.93 18.45
CA THR A 57 -44.75 34.87 18.56
C THR A 57 -44.76 33.89 17.38
N GLU A 58 -45.92 33.63 16.78
CA GLU A 58 -46.02 32.83 15.56
C GLU A 58 -45.41 33.56 14.35
N LEU A 59 -45.61 34.88 14.26
CA LEU A 59 -45.01 35.72 13.22
C LEU A 59 -43.50 35.88 13.39
N GLU A 60 -42.98 35.99 14.62
CA GLU A 60 -41.54 35.99 14.91
C GLU A 60 -40.89 34.68 14.45
N LYS A 61 -41.52 33.53 14.71
CA LYS A 61 -41.06 32.22 14.20
C LYS A 61 -41.12 32.09 12.68
N LYS A 62 -41.98 32.88 12.02
CA LYS A 62 -42.09 32.95 10.56
C LYS A 62 -41.28 34.09 9.96
N SER A 63 -40.60 34.89 10.79
CA SER A 63 -39.83 36.03 10.32
C SER A 63 -38.62 35.55 9.50
N PRO A 64 -38.26 36.26 8.41
CA PRO A 64 -37.08 35.94 7.63
C PRO A 64 -35.80 35.88 8.48
N GLU A 65 -35.67 36.76 9.47
CA GLU A 65 -34.51 36.83 10.36
C GLU A 65 -34.35 35.57 11.23
N PHE A 66 -35.45 35.03 11.76
CA PHE A 66 -35.43 33.76 12.50
C PHE A 66 -35.01 32.60 11.58
N PHE A 67 -35.55 32.54 10.36
CA PHE A 67 -35.16 31.53 9.38
C PHE A 67 -33.70 31.66 8.94
N GLU A 68 -33.20 32.88 8.70
CA GLU A 68 -31.80 33.12 8.40
C GLU A 68 -30.88 32.65 9.53
N GLY A 69 -31.23 32.93 10.79
CA GLY A 69 -30.47 32.44 11.94
C GLY A 69 -30.46 30.91 12.05
N VAL A 70 -31.61 30.25 11.84
CA VAL A 70 -31.71 28.78 11.85
C VAL A 70 -30.95 28.17 10.67
N LEU A 71 -31.07 28.73 9.48
CA LEU A 71 -30.37 28.28 8.28
C LEU A 71 -28.86 28.47 8.41
N ALA A 72 -28.40 29.62 8.89
CA ALA A 72 -26.98 29.88 9.14
C ALA A 72 -26.40 28.90 10.16
N ASN A 73 -27.11 28.62 11.26
CA ASN A 73 -26.69 27.61 12.23
C ASN A 73 -26.64 26.21 11.62
N ARG A 74 -27.62 25.85 10.78
CA ARG A 74 -27.65 24.55 10.12
C ARG A 74 -26.53 24.40 9.08
N ILE A 75 -26.25 25.46 8.32
CA ILE A 75 -25.15 25.51 7.36
C ILE A 75 -23.83 25.34 8.11
N LYS A 76 -23.61 26.11 9.19
CA LYS A 76 -22.41 26.01 10.02
C LYS A 76 -22.21 24.60 10.59
N LEU A 77 -23.27 23.96 11.10
CA LEU A 77 -23.20 22.57 11.60
C LEU A 77 -22.85 21.59 10.48
N ARG A 78 -23.38 21.80 9.26
CA ARG A 78 -23.06 20.96 8.11
C ARG A 78 -21.64 21.18 7.62
N GLU A 79 -21.15 22.41 7.61
CA GLU A 79 -19.75 22.72 7.25
C GLU A 79 -18.77 22.09 8.24
N GLN A 80 -19.05 22.16 9.54
CA GLN A 80 -18.25 21.50 10.57
C GLN A 80 -18.23 19.98 10.39
N GLU A 81 -19.38 19.38 10.09
CA GLU A 81 -19.46 17.94 9.86
C GLU A 81 -18.75 17.52 8.57
N LEU A 82 -18.81 18.32 7.50
CA LEU A 82 -18.07 18.08 6.26
C LEU A 82 -16.55 18.15 6.49
N LEU A 83 -16.08 19.12 7.28
CA LEU A 83 -14.66 19.21 7.65
C LEU A 83 -14.20 17.99 8.42
N ARG A 84 -14.97 17.57 9.44
CA ARG A 84 -14.69 16.36 10.23
C ARG A 84 -14.62 15.12 9.36
N LEU A 85 -15.60 14.93 8.46
CA LEU A 85 -15.62 13.78 7.54
C LEU A 85 -14.45 13.79 6.56
N ASN A 86 -14.02 14.97 6.10
CA ASN A 86 -12.85 15.10 5.24
C ASN A 86 -11.56 14.72 5.98
N GLU A 87 -11.38 15.18 7.21
CA GLU A 87 -10.25 14.78 8.07
C GLU A 87 -10.22 13.28 8.32
N ASP A 88 -11.37 12.67 8.66
CA ASP A 88 -11.51 11.22 8.84
C ASP A 88 -11.14 10.46 7.56
N THR A 89 -11.55 10.97 6.39
CA THR A 89 -11.25 10.34 5.09
C THR A 89 -9.75 10.36 4.78
N ILE A 90 -9.07 11.48 5.04
CA ILE A 90 -7.62 11.62 4.85
C ILE A 90 -6.87 10.66 5.78
N LYS A 91 -7.27 10.62 7.06
CA LYS A 91 -6.66 9.71 8.05
C LYS A 91 -6.84 8.25 7.64
N ASN A 92 -8.06 7.84 7.30
CA ASN A 92 -8.33 6.47 6.88
C ASN A 92 -7.56 6.08 5.62
N LYS A 93 -7.42 7.00 4.65
CA LYS A 93 -6.62 6.76 3.45
C LYS A 93 -5.14 6.51 3.81
N SER A 94 -4.57 7.32 4.70
CA SER A 94 -3.18 7.14 5.14
C SER A 94 -2.97 5.81 5.88
N GLU A 95 -3.94 5.40 6.71
CA GLU A 95 -3.88 4.13 7.44
C GLU A 95 -3.99 2.93 6.51
N ILE A 96 -4.86 3.00 5.49
CA ILE A 96 -4.96 1.97 4.44
C ILE A 96 -3.65 1.86 3.66
N GLU A 97 -3.04 2.98 3.27
CA GLU A 97 -1.75 2.98 2.57
C GLU A 97 -0.65 2.36 3.43
N GLU A 98 -0.60 2.65 4.73
CA GLU A 98 0.35 2.04 5.65
C GLU A 98 0.11 0.53 5.80
N LYS A 99 -1.15 0.10 5.97
CA LYS A 99 -1.50 -1.32 6.07
C LYS A 99 -1.20 -2.09 4.79
N ASN A 100 -1.41 -1.49 3.63
CA ASN A 100 -1.03 -2.09 2.34
C ASN A 100 0.49 -2.27 2.24
N ARG A 101 1.30 -1.27 2.66
CA ARG A 101 2.75 -1.42 2.72
C ARG A 101 3.19 -2.53 3.68
N GLN A 102 2.53 -2.65 4.82
CA GLN A 102 2.78 -3.75 5.77
C GLN A 102 2.43 -5.11 5.15
N LEU A 103 1.30 -5.22 4.44
CA LEU A 103 0.91 -6.43 3.71
C LEU A 103 1.88 -6.78 2.59
N ASP A 104 2.36 -5.81 1.82
CA ASP A 104 3.34 -6.05 0.75
C ASP A 104 4.66 -6.55 1.33
N LYS A 105 5.12 -5.95 2.43
CA LYS A 105 6.31 -6.41 3.16
C LYS A 105 6.12 -7.83 3.66
N LEU A 106 4.99 -8.11 4.31
CA LEU A 106 4.66 -9.43 4.85
C LEU A 106 4.54 -10.48 3.75
N ASN A 107 3.90 -10.16 2.62
CA ASN A 107 3.82 -11.02 1.45
C ASN A 107 5.21 -11.28 0.86
N SER A 108 6.09 -10.27 0.80
CA SER A 108 7.46 -10.47 0.34
C SER A 108 8.28 -11.37 1.27
N GLU A 109 8.08 -11.24 2.59
CA GLU A 109 8.72 -12.09 3.60
C GLU A 109 8.15 -13.51 3.54
N LEU A 110 6.84 -13.66 3.33
CA LEU A 110 6.16 -14.93 3.19
C LEU A 110 6.53 -15.65 1.89
N GLU A 111 6.68 -14.92 0.77
CA GLU A 111 7.21 -15.50 -0.47
C GLU A 111 8.67 -15.93 -0.28
N LYS A 112 9.53 -15.10 0.34
CA LYS A 112 10.89 -15.53 0.72
C LYS A 112 10.85 -16.79 1.58
N ALA A 113 10.00 -16.84 2.61
CA ALA A 113 9.83 -17.99 3.47
C ALA A 113 9.31 -19.22 2.70
N LYS A 114 8.40 -19.06 1.72
CA LYS A 114 7.96 -20.15 0.84
C LYS A 114 9.08 -20.65 -0.08
N TYR A 115 9.96 -19.77 -0.55
CA TYR A 115 11.15 -20.19 -1.30
C TYR A 115 12.12 -20.99 -0.43
N PHE A 116 12.23 -20.66 0.87
CA PHE A 116 12.95 -21.47 1.86
C PHE A 116 12.20 -22.78 2.20
N SER A 117 10.87 -22.72 2.29
CA SER A 117 9.95 -23.81 2.68
C SER A 117 9.48 -24.66 1.49
N ARG A 118 10.14 -24.58 0.33
CA ARG A 118 10.05 -25.67 -0.67
C ARG A 118 10.63 -26.90 0.02
N ALA A 119 9.74 -27.74 0.54
CA ALA A 119 10.00 -28.93 1.33
C ALA A 119 11.32 -29.57 0.89
N LEU A 120 12.35 -29.43 1.74
CA LEU A 120 13.62 -30.11 1.55
C LEU A 120 13.32 -31.60 1.64
N THR A 121 13.35 -32.29 0.51
CA THR A 121 13.29 -33.74 0.49
C THR A 121 14.70 -34.28 0.61
N TYR A 122 14.90 -35.18 1.57
CA TYR A 122 16.14 -35.93 1.74
C TYR A 122 15.83 -37.40 1.52
N TYR A 123 16.63 -38.05 0.68
CA TYR A 123 16.54 -39.48 0.49
C TYR A 123 17.13 -40.20 1.71
N ASP A 124 16.28 -40.81 2.53
CA ASP A 124 16.72 -41.55 3.70
C ASP A 124 17.09 -42.98 3.31
N LEU A 125 18.39 -43.30 3.36
CA LEU A 125 18.91 -44.62 2.99
C LEU A 125 18.34 -45.76 3.87
N ASP A 126 17.88 -45.44 5.08
CA ASP A 126 17.35 -46.46 5.99
C ASP A 126 15.90 -46.83 5.64
N ILE A 127 15.15 -45.90 5.03
CA ILE A 127 13.72 -46.04 4.70
C ILE A 127 13.52 -46.26 3.18
N ASP A 128 14.55 -45.98 2.37
CA ASP A 128 14.55 -46.05 0.90
C ASP A 128 13.46 -45.16 0.27
N ASP A 129 13.25 -43.98 0.86
CA ASP A 129 12.21 -43.02 0.42
C ASP A 129 12.65 -41.57 0.66
N GLU A 130 11.99 -40.64 -0.03
CA GLU A 130 12.16 -39.20 0.17
C GLU A 130 11.37 -38.71 1.38
N VAL A 131 12.08 -38.22 2.39
CA VAL A 131 11.50 -37.69 3.62
C VAL A 131 11.57 -36.18 3.62
N ILE A 132 10.48 -35.52 4.04
CA ILE A 132 10.46 -34.08 4.26
C ILE A 132 11.28 -33.76 5.51
N ILE A 133 12.33 -32.96 5.34
CA ILE A 133 13.19 -32.53 6.44
C ILE A 133 12.46 -31.44 7.25
N PRO A 134 12.25 -31.62 8.56
CA PRO A 134 11.76 -30.55 9.41
C PRO A 134 12.83 -29.45 9.53
N GLU A 135 12.44 -28.20 9.26
CA GLU A 135 13.36 -27.05 9.27
C GLU A 135 14.11 -26.89 10.62
N SER A 136 13.54 -27.35 11.73
CA SER A 136 14.16 -27.31 13.05
C SER A 136 15.38 -28.21 13.22
N GLU A 137 15.57 -29.20 12.33
CA GLU A 137 16.68 -30.16 12.40
C GLU A 137 17.80 -29.84 11.40
N VAL A 138 17.67 -28.75 10.63
CA VAL A 138 18.68 -28.31 9.69
C VAL A 138 19.67 -27.38 10.38
N GLU A 139 20.95 -27.74 10.34
CA GLU A 139 22.05 -26.92 10.87
C GLU A 139 22.76 -26.18 9.74
N LEU A 140 22.91 -24.86 9.88
CA LEU A 140 23.72 -24.07 8.96
C LEU A 140 25.19 -24.13 9.38
N ILE A 141 26.06 -24.55 8.46
CA ILE A 141 27.49 -24.67 8.70
C ILE A 141 28.31 -23.88 7.68
N ASP A 142 29.47 -23.41 8.11
CA ASP A 142 30.47 -22.81 7.23
C ASP A 142 31.34 -23.90 6.61
N LEU A 143 31.34 -23.99 5.27
CA LEU A 143 32.12 -24.99 4.53
C LEU A 143 33.50 -24.45 4.13
N GLY A 144 33.71 -23.13 4.24
CA GLY A 144 34.97 -22.46 3.91
C GLY A 144 34.85 -21.43 2.78
N GLU A 145 35.95 -21.22 2.07
CA GLU A 145 36.07 -20.20 1.02
C GLU A 145 36.75 -20.76 -0.22
N VAL A 146 36.32 -20.30 -1.40
CA VAL A 146 36.93 -20.63 -2.70
C VAL A 146 37.55 -19.37 -3.27
N PHE A 147 38.85 -19.43 -3.53
CA PHE A 147 39.60 -18.37 -4.20
C PHE A 147 39.50 -18.58 -5.72
N VAL A 148 39.06 -17.55 -6.43
CA VAL A 148 38.86 -17.55 -7.87
C VAL A 148 39.73 -16.46 -8.48
N ASP A 149 40.60 -16.84 -9.42
CA ASP A 149 41.51 -15.93 -10.15
C ASP A 149 41.17 -15.83 -11.65
N SER A 150 40.05 -16.44 -12.06
CA SER A 150 39.60 -16.49 -13.45
C SER A 150 38.29 -15.75 -13.69
N GLY A 151 37.70 -15.17 -12.62
CA GLY A 151 36.32 -14.71 -12.59
C GLY A 151 35.26 -15.79 -12.81
N SER A 152 35.63 -17.07 -12.77
CA SER A 152 34.74 -18.20 -13.09
C SER A 152 34.90 -19.34 -12.08
N LEU A 153 33.78 -19.96 -11.69
CA LEU A 153 33.76 -21.10 -10.78
C LEU A 153 33.15 -22.33 -11.47
N MET A 154 33.74 -23.51 -11.25
CA MET A 154 33.27 -24.77 -11.80
C MET A 154 32.92 -25.75 -10.67
N ILE A 155 31.73 -26.33 -10.76
CA ILE A 155 31.27 -27.41 -9.90
C ILE A 155 31.30 -28.70 -10.72
N THR A 156 32.04 -29.70 -10.26
CA THR A 156 32.21 -30.98 -10.96
C THR A 156 32.45 -32.09 -9.96
N ASP A 157 32.11 -33.33 -10.34
CA ASP A 157 32.55 -34.51 -9.61
C ASP A 157 34.06 -34.73 -9.88
N PRO A 158 34.91 -34.74 -8.84
CA PRO A 158 36.34 -34.97 -8.98
C PRO A 158 36.69 -36.26 -9.73
N CYS A 159 35.84 -37.28 -9.72
CA CYS A 159 36.08 -38.56 -10.39
C CYS A 159 36.14 -38.43 -11.92
N TYR A 160 35.50 -37.41 -12.49
CA TYR A 160 35.50 -37.17 -13.94
C TYR A 160 36.70 -36.36 -14.41
N ILE A 161 37.39 -35.64 -13.51
CA ILE A 161 38.53 -34.79 -13.88
C ILE A 161 39.65 -35.61 -14.52
N ASP A 162 39.94 -36.81 -14.02
CA ASP A 162 41.02 -37.63 -14.57
C ASP A 162 40.60 -38.41 -15.82
N THR A 163 39.30 -38.73 -15.94
CA THR A 163 38.80 -39.67 -16.96
C THR A 163 38.21 -38.99 -18.18
N GLU A 164 37.55 -37.84 -18.00
CA GLU A 164 36.74 -37.19 -19.05
C GLU A 164 37.32 -35.82 -19.45
N TRP A 165 38.24 -35.26 -18.67
CA TRP A 165 38.76 -33.91 -18.93
C TRP A 165 39.55 -33.85 -20.23
N LYS A 166 39.12 -32.98 -21.15
CA LYS A 166 39.76 -32.82 -22.44
C LYS A 166 40.76 -31.67 -22.43
N ASN A 167 41.93 -31.93 -22.99
CA ASN A 167 42.91 -30.88 -23.27
C ASN A 167 42.59 -30.19 -24.60
N ILE A 168 41.58 -29.33 -24.57
CA ILE A 168 41.19 -28.50 -25.72
C ILE A 168 41.80 -27.12 -25.55
N GLU A 169 42.46 -26.64 -26.60
CA GLU A 169 43.04 -25.31 -26.62
C GLU A 169 41.95 -24.24 -26.47
N TYR A 170 42.13 -23.34 -25.51
CA TYR A 170 41.29 -22.18 -25.37
C TYR A 170 41.67 -21.13 -26.41
N VAL A 171 40.74 -20.81 -27.28
CA VAL A 171 40.89 -19.75 -28.27
C VAL A 171 40.02 -18.60 -27.83
N ARG A 172 40.65 -17.53 -27.35
CA ARG A 172 39.96 -16.37 -26.79
C ARG A 172 38.98 -15.75 -27.79
N GLU A 173 37.81 -15.37 -27.30
CA GLU A 173 36.89 -14.51 -28.05
C GLU A 173 37.51 -13.13 -28.24
N GLY A 174 37.53 -12.67 -29.48
CA GLY A 174 38.10 -11.38 -29.84
C GLY A 174 38.10 -11.12 -31.34
N SER A 175 37.30 -11.87 -32.09
CA SER A 175 37.10 -11.63 -33.52
C SER A 175 36.03 -10.55 -33.68
N TYR A 176 36.41 -9.43 -34.26
CA TYR A 176 35.53 -8.32 -34.61
C TYR A 176 35.34 -8.33 -36.12
N ILE A 177 34.10 -8.25 -36.58
CA ILE A 177 33.80 -8.05 -38.00
C ILE A 177 33.62 -6.56 -38.27
N ASP A 178 34.30 -6.02 -39.29
CA ASP A 178 33.93 -4.73 -39.85
C ASP A 178 32.60 -4.88 -40.59
N THR A 179 31.58 -4.18 -40.10
CA THR A 179 30.23 -4.15 -40.68
C THR A 179 30.18 -3.59 -42.10
N GLN A 180 31.21 -2.85 -42.54
CA GLN A 180 31.28 -2.26 -43.88
C GLN A 180 32.09 -3.09 -44.86
N SER A 181 33.28 -3.57 -44.46
CA SER A 181 34.17 -4.33 -45.36
C SER A 181 33.98 -5.85 -45.26
N GLY A 182 33.44 -6.35 -44.15
CA GLY A 182 33.35 -7.78 -43.85
C GLY A 182 34.66 -8.39 -43.36
N ASP A 183 35.70 -7.58 -43.15
CA ASP A 183 37.00 -8.06 -42.65
C ASP A 183 36.90 -8.47 -41.18
N ILE A 184 37.62 -9.54 -40.82
CA ILE A 184 37.64 -10.08 -39.46
C ILE A 184 38.98 -9.74 -38.80
N PHE A 185 38.92 -9.05 -37.67
CA PHE A 185 40.07 -8.66 -36.86
C PHE A 185 40.08 -9.41 -35.53
N LYS A 186 41.20 -10.05 -35.18
CA LYS A 186 41.34 -10.90 -34.00
C LYS A 186 42.25 -10.27 -32.95
N PHE A 187 41.72 -10.11 -31.74
CA PHE A 187 42.52 -9.73 -30.57
C PHE A 187 43.59 -10.80 -30.27
N GLY A 188 44.83 -10.37 -30.04
CA GLY A 188 46.01 -11.21 -29.85
C GLY A 188 46.74 -11.61 -31.14
N HIS A 189 46.16 -11.33 -32.32
CA HIS A 189 46.79 -11.57 -33.62
C HIS A 189 46.94 -10.26 -34.41
N ASP A 190 45.81 -9.59 -34.66
CA ASP A 190 45.77 -8.36 -35.46
C ASP A 190 45.95 -7.10 -34.61
N PHE A 191 45.67 -7.18 -33.32
CA PHE A 191 45.91 -6.13 -32.34
C PHE A 191 46.02 -6.71 -30.94
N ASN A 192 46.82 -6.09 -30.07
CA ASN A 192 47.05 -6.60 -28.71
C ASN A 192 46.44 -5.73 -27.61
N ARG A 193 46.02 -4.51 -27.94
CA ARG A 193 45.38 -3.59 -27.01
C ARG A 193 44.25 -2.84 -27.68
N PHE A 194 43.24 -2.48 -26.91
CA PHE A 194 42.05 -1.77 -27.43
C PHE A 194 42.30 -0.28 -27.70
N ASP A 195 43.39 0.28 -27.18
CA ASP A 195 43.88 1.63 -27.46
C ASP A 195 44.83 1.69 -28.68
N GLU A 196 45.13 0.55 -29.30
CA GLU A 196 45.96 0.47 -30.49
C GLU A 196 45.22 0.99 -31.73
N ILE A 197 45.93 1.70 -32.60
CA ILE A 197 45.39 2.22 -33.85
C ILE A 197 45.34 1.07 -34.86
N LEU A 198 44.12 0.70 -35.29
CA LEU A 198 43.94 -0.36 -36.26
C LEU A 198 44.08 0.19 -37.69
N SER A 199 45.16 -0.19 -38.36
CA SER A 199 45.32 0.05 -39.80
C SER A 199 44.38 -0.89 -40.57
N PRO A 200 43.62 -0.41 -41.58
CA PRO A 200 43.75 0.87 -42.30
C PRO A 200 42.89 2.03 -41.78
N TYR A 201 42.10 1.85 -40.72
CA TYR A 201 41.09 2.83 -40.29
C TYR A 201 41.64 4.05 -39.57
N ASN A 202 42.90 3.98 -39.12
CA ASN A 202 43.62 5.06 -38.44
C ASN A 202 42.88 5.61 -37.21
N LYS A 203 42.08 4.74 -36.56
CA LYS A 203 41.33 4.99 -35.34
C LYS A 203 41.68 3.91 -34.32
N ASP A 204 41.54 4.25 -33.04
CA ASP A 204 41.63 3.24 -31.99
C ASP A 204 40.42 2.27 -32.05
N ILE A 205 40.61 1.07 -31.53
CA ILE A 205 39.62 -0.01 -31.64
C ILE A 205 38.39 0.27 -30.79
N ASN A 206 38.56 0.92 -29.64
CA ASN A 206 37.44 1.38 -28.82
C ASN A 206 36.50 2.34 -29.57
N GLN A 207 37.06 3.27 -30.35
CA GLN A 207 36.32 4.18 -31.21
C GLN A 207 35.63 3.42 -32.34
N LEU A 208 36.30 2.45 -32.96
CA LEU A 208 35.69 1.64 -34.02
C LEU A 208 34.52 0.78 -33.52
N ILE A 209 34.60 0.26 -32.30
CA ILE A 209 33.49 -0.45 -31.64
C ILE A 209 32.35 0.52 -31.29
N LYS A 210 32.69 1.69 -30.72
CA LYS A 210 31.70 2.72 -30.34
C LYS A 210 30.98 3.32 -31.54
N ASP A 211 31.69 3.49 -32.65
CA ASP A 211 31.16 3.96 -33.93
C ASP A 211 30.30 2.89 -34.63
N GLY A 212 30.20 1.68 -34.06
CA GLY A 212 29.45 0.55 -34.61
C GLY A 212 30.10 -0.07 -35.86
N ARG A 213 31.34 0.32 -36.18
CA ARG A 213 32.05 -0.19 -37.35
C ARG A 213 32.53 -1.62 -37.11
N LEU A 214 33.12 -1.87 -35.94
CA LEU A 214 33.51 -3.21 -35.50
C LEU A 214 32.42 -3.80 -34.59
N SER A 215 31.91 -4.96 -34.97
CA SER A 215 30.97 -5.74 -34.15
C SER A 215 31.64 -7.02 -33.67
N LEU A 216 31.47 -7.34 -32.38
CA LEU A 216 32.00 -8.59 -31.82
C LEU A 216 31.26 -9.78 -32.43
N ILE A 217 32.00 -10.70 -33.04
CA ILE A 217 31.45 -11.96 -33.52
C ILE A 217 31.21 -12.85 -32.30
N LYS A 218 29.93 -13.14 -32.02
CA LYS A 218 29.55 -14.16 -31.05
C LYS A 218 29.62 -15.51 -31.74
N GLU A 219 30.73 -16.24 -31.56
CA GLU A 219 30.83 -17.61 -32.05
C GLU A 219 30.06 -18.55 -31.11
N ASN A 220 29.09 -19.28 -31.65
CA ASN A 220 28.42 -20.34 -30.90
C ASN A 220 29.31 -21.60 -30.96
N ARG A 221 30.14 -21.78 -29.94
CA ARG A 221 31.04 -22.92 -29.82
C ARG A 221 30.40 -24.03 -29.02
N GLN A 222 30.69 -25.27 -29.43
CA GLN A 222 30.25 -26.43 -28.67
C GLN A 222 30.99 -26.49 -27.33
N LEU A 223 30.22 -26.56 -26.25
CA LEU A 223 30.77 -26.75 -24.91
C LEU A 223 31.32 -28.16 -24.76
N SER A 224 32.35 -28.28 -23.93
CA SER A 224 33.02 -29.55 -23.63
C SER A 224 33.52 -29.51 -22.20
N TYR A 225 33.68 -30.66 -21.58
CA TYR A 225 34.34 -30.79 -20.29
C TYR A 225 35.87 -30.56 -20.43
N SER A 226 36.24 -29.28 -20.48
CA SER A 226 37.60 -28.78 -20.65
C SER A 226 37.71 -27.36 -20.12
N TYR A 227 38.95 -26.86 -19.98
CA TYR A 227 39.19 -25.44 -19.64
C TYR A 227 38.53 -24.50 -20.65
N ALA A 228 38.68 -24.79 -21.94
CA ALA A 228 38.10 -23.97 -23.00
C ALA A 228 36.56 -23.94 -22.90
N GLY A 229 35.94 -25.10 -22.71
CA GLY A 229 34.49 -25.20 -22.52
C GLY A 229 34.00 -24.48 -21.27
N ALA A 230 34.73 -24.59 -20.15
CA ALA A 230 34.41 -23.86 -18.92
C ALA A 230 34.45 -22.34 -19.14
N ALA A 231 35.47 -21.84 -19.83
CA ALA A 231 35.57 -20.43 -20.16
C ALA A 231 34.40 -19.97 -21.07
N TYR A 232 34.09 -20.72 -22.13
CA TYR A 232 32.97 -20.38 -23.02
C TYR A 232 31.61 -20.41 -22.31
N ALA A 233 31.39 -21.36 -21.40
CA ALA A 233 30.17 -21.44 -20.60
C ALA A 233 29.92 -20.17 -19.77
N THR A 234 30.99 -19.53 -19.27
CA THR A 234 30.88 -18.26 -18.52
C THR A 234 30.73 -17.01 -19.40
N LEU A 235 30.98 -17.13 -20.70
CA LEU A 235 30.82 -16.05 -21.69
C LEU A 235 29.43 -16.06 -22.35
N THR A 236 28.59 -17.05 -22.03
CA THR A 236 27.19 -17.07 -22.49
C THR A 236 26.43 -15.86 -21.95
N ASN A 237 25.33 -15.48 -22.60
CA ASN A 237 24.52 -14.34 -22.15
C ASN A 237 23.92 -14.57 -20.74
N ALA A 238 23.75 -15.83 -20.32
CA ALA A 238 23.28 -16.18 -18.98
C ALA A 238 24.39 -16.09 -17.92
N GLY A 239 25.66 -16.11 -18.35
CA GLY A 239 26.81 -16.15 -17.45
C GLY A 239 27.04 -17.52 -16.81
N PHE A 240 26.35 -18.57 -17.26
CA PHE A 240 26.59 -19.94 -16.81
C PHE A 240 26.17 -20.94 -17.89
N ASP A 241 26.72 -22.15 -17.82
CA ASP A 241 26.24 -23.30 -18.61
C ASP A 241 26.71 -24.64 -18.04
N ILE A 242 26.09 -25.74 -18.50
CA ILE A 242 26.42 -27.11 -18.13
C ILE A 242 27.35 -27.71 -19.18
N LEU A 243 28.48 -28.24 -18.74
CA LEU A 243 29.44 -28.94 -19.60
C LEU A 243 29.00 -30.40 -19.82
N PRO A 244 29.04 -30.88 -21.07
CA PRO A 244 28.72 -32.27 -21.40
C PRO A 244 29.94 -33.20 -21.22
N PHE A 245 29.64 -34.47 -20.95
CA PHE A 245 30.57 -35.61 -21.08
C PHE A 245 30.97 -35.85 -22.53
N ASP A 246 31.98 -36.69 -22.77
CA ASP A 246 32.42 -37.01 -24.14
C ASP A 246 31.32 -37.68 -24.99
N ASN A 247 30.50 -38.51 -24.36
CA ASN A 247 29.34 -39.15 -24.99
C ASN A 247 28.16 -38.19 -25.26
N GLY A 248 28.27 -36.91 -24.92
CA GLY A 248 27.25 -35.88 -25.13
C GLY A 248 26.21 -35.76 -24.01
N ASN A 249 26.24 -36.61 -22.98
CA ASN A 249 25.36 -36.47 -21.83
C ASN A 249 25.71 -35.20 -21.04
N LEU A 250 24.71 -34.52 -20.49
CA LEU A 250 24.93 -33.37 -19.62
C LEU A 250 25.31 -33.80 -18.20
N GLY A 251 25.99 -32.91 -17.47
CA GLY A 251 26.27 -33.08 -16.04
C GLY A 251 27.73 -33.36 -15.70
N ALA A 252 28.67 -33.22 -16.64
CA ALA A 252 30.09 -33.34 -16.33
C ALA A 252 30.56 -32.19 -15.41
N ALA A 253 30.06 -30.97 -15.66
CA ALA A 253 30.27 -29.83 -14.79
C ALA A 253 29.21 -28.75 -14.97
N LEU A 254 29.10 -27.86 -13.98
CA LEU A 254 28.42 -26.58 -14.09
C LEU A 254 29.47 -25.48 -13.95
N CYS A 255 29.53 -24.55 -14.91
CA CYS A 255 30.40 -23.39 -14.85
C CYS A 255 29.59 -22.13 -14.72
N ILE A 256 29.96 -21.27 -13.78
CA ILE A 256 29.27 -20.02 -13.48
C ILE A 256 30.27 -18.86 -13.48
N LYS A 257 29.85 -17.72 -14.01
CA LYS A 257 30.56 -16.45 -13.95
C LYS A 257 30.29 -15.79 -12.61
N THR A 258 31.36 -15.34 -11.96
CA THR A 258 31.28 -14.59 -10.71
C THR A 258 30.88 -13.13 -10.98
N VAL A 259 30.38 -12.42 -9.95
CA VAL A 259 29.90 -11.04 -10.10
C VAL A 259 31.08 -10.06 -10.15
N PHE A 260 32.00 -10.13 -9.20
CA PHE A 260 33.17 -9.24 -9.13
C PHE A 260 34.41 -9.73 -9.88
N GLY A 261 34.38 -10.95 -10.43
CA GLY A 261 35.55 -11.56 -11.05
C GLY A 261 36.40 -12.26 -10.00
N ASP A 262 37.64 -11.82 -9.84
CA ASP A 262 38.59 -12.49 -8.97
C ASP A 262 38.34 -12.16 -7.49
N GLY A 263 38.43 -13.14 -6.60
CA GLY A 263 38.13 -12.95 -5.19
C GLY A 263 38.00 -14.24 -4.38
N ALA A 264 37.73 -14.06 -3.09
CA ALA A 264 37.42 -15.13 -2.15
C ALA A 264 35.91 -15.19 -1.92
N TYR A 265 35.29 -16.30 -2.30
CA TYR A 265 33.85 -16.49 -2.22
C TYR A 265 33.51 -17.49 -1.12
N ARG A 266 32.57 -17.11 -0.24
CA ARG A 266 32.21 -17.94 0.93
C ARG A 266 31.26 -19.06 0.52
N VAL A 267 31.50 -20.24 1.06
CA VAL A 267 30.70 -21.44 0.85
C VAL A 267 30.04 -21.85 2.16
N MET A 268 28.72 -21.91 2.17
CA MET A 268 27.91 -22.32 3.32
C MET A 268 27.14 -23.59 2.98
N GLY A 269 26.82 -24.39 3.98
CA GLY A 269 26.07 -25.63 3.82
C GLY A 269 24.91 -25.74 4.79
N GLU A 270 23.82 -26.37 4.35
CA GLU A 270 22.80 -26.91 5.25
C GLU A 270 23.10 -28.38 5.50
N GLN A 271 23.14 -28.76 6.77
CA GLN A 271 23.42 -30.11 7.22
C GLN A 271 22.19 -30.71 7.92
N TYR A 272 21.87 -31.95 7.59
CA TYR A 272 20.83 -32.74 8.25
C TYR A 272 21.36 -34.16 8.52
N LYS A 273 21.17 -34.66 9.75
CA LYS A 273 21.73 -35.96 10.21
C LYS A 273 23.23 -36.14 9.88
N GLY A 274 24.01 -35.07 9.97
CA GLY A 274 25.45 -35.08 9.67
C GLY A 274 25.81 -35.06 8.18
N ARG A 275 24.83 -34.97 7.27
CA ARG A 275 25.06 -34.93 5.81
C ARG A 275 24.69 -33.58 5.23
N ILE A 276 25.47 -33.11 4.25
CA ILE A 276 25.18 -31.86 3.54
C ILE A 276 24.03 -32.10 2.56
N ILE A 277 22.98 -31.31 2.69
CA ILE A 277 21.78 -31.40 1.85
C ILE A 277 21.68 -30.24 0.85
N ARG A 278 22.34 -29.12 1.15
CA ARG A 278 22.38 -27.95 0.27
C ARG A 278 23.69 -27.19 0.47
N ILE A 279 24.19 -26.60 -0.61
CA ILE A 279 25.35 -25.73 -0.60
C ILE A 279 24.94 -24.38 -1.18
N TYR A 280 25.37 -23.31 -0.53
CA TYR A 280 25.26 -21.93 -0.99
C TYR A 280 26.66 -21.39 -1.24
N ILE A 281 26.87 -20.83 -2.43
CA ILE A 281 28.11 -20.12 -2.76
C ILE A 281 27.73 -18.65 -2.91
N ASP A 282 28.22 -17.82 -1.99
CA ASP A 282 27.98 -16.37 -2.02
C ASP A 282 28.98 -15.73 -2.99
N LEU A 283 28.48 -15.35 -4.17
CA LEU A 283 29.28 -14.78 -5.26
C LEU A 283 29.33 -13.24 -5.28
N GLN A 284 28.84 -12.59 -4.21
CA GLN A 284 28.76 -11.14 -3.90
C GLN A 284 28.76 -10.16 -5.07
#